data_AF-A0A519LZM7-F1
#
_entry.id   AF-A0A519LZM7-F1
#
_cell.length_a   1.000
_cell.length_b   1.000
_cell.length_c   1.000
_cell.angle_alpha   90.00
_cell.angle_beta   90.00
_cell.angle_gamma   90.00
#
_symmetry.space_group_name_H-M   'P 1'
#
loop_
_entity.id
_entity.type
_entity.pdbx_description
1 polymer ?
#
loop_
_entity_poly.entity_id
_entity_poly.type
_entity_poly.pdbx_seq_one_letter_code
_entity_poly.pdbx_strand_id
1 'polypeptide(L)'
;MNTKSTKIIYWTGIILTSLWFGASGLFELTNNPIVWGITQQLGYPAHFIYILGVFKLSGVITLLIPNKLLRLKEWVFAGVFFDIIFAFFSKIAVLGFPATIDAIIAFVMVSVTYLMFRKLYAATYSPVAAN
;
A
#
# COMPACT_ATOMS: atom_id res chain seq x y z
N MET A 1 -14.89 17.59 -8.79
CA MET A 1 -14.41 17.71 -7.39
C MET A 1 -13.35 18.80 -7.34
N ASN A 2 -13.40 19.71 -6.36
CA ASN A 2 -12.42 20.79 -6.30
C ASN A 2 -11.04 20.29 -5.79
N THR A 3 -9.99 21.08 -6.00
CA THR A 3 -8.61 20.73 -5.61
C THR A 3 -8.46 20.55 -4.10
N LYS A 4 -9.20 21.32 -3.28
CA LYS A 4 -9.16 21.22 -1.82
C LYS A 4 -9.66 19.86 -1.32
N SER A 5 -10.84 19.44 -1.76
CA SER A 5 -11.42 18.13 -1.44
C SER A 5 -10.53 16.99 -1.91
N THR A 6 -9.93 17.12 -3.11
CA THR A 6 -9.00 16.11 -3.65
C THR A 6 -7.78 15.97 -2.75
N LYS A 7 -7.21 17.09 -2.29
CA LYS A 7 -6.07 17.11 -1.38
C LYS A 7 -6.41 16.51 -0.02
N ILE A 8 -7.60 16.81 0.54
CA ILE A 8 -8.05 16.24 1.81
C ILE A 8 -8.16 14.72 1.70
N ILE A 9 -8.91 14.22 0.70
CA ILE A 9 -9.11 12.77 0.52
C ILE A 9 -7.78 12.05 0.29
N TYR A 10 -6.89 12.63 -0.54
CA TYR A 10 -5.55 12.09 -0.75
C TYR A 10 -4.76 11.99 0.56
N TRP A 11 -4.65 13.06 1.34
CA TRP A 11 -3.85 13.04 2.57
C TRP A 11 -4.47 12.15 3.65
N THR A 12 -5.79 12.12 3.78
CA THR A 12 -6.49 11.17 4.66
C THR A 12 -6.15 9.74 4.25
N GLY A 13 -6.24 9.41 2.96
CA GLY A 13 -5.89 8.09 2.43
C GLY A 13 -4.42 7.72 2.67
N ILE A 14 -3.49 8.65 2.50
CA ILE A 14 -2.07 8.47 2.80
C ILE A 14 -1.86 8.16 4.29
N ILE A 15 -2.49 8.92 5.19
CA ILE A 15 -2.36 8.72 6.64
C ILE A 15 -2.93 7.35 7.03
N LEU A 16 -4.12 7.00 6.57
CA LEU A 16 -4.75 5.70 6.88
C LEU A 16 -3.93 4.53 6.33
N THR A 17 -3.47 4.62 5.07
CA THR A 17 -2.58 3.62 4.47
C THR A 17 -1.28 3.51 5.27
N SER A 18 -0.71 4.64 5.69
CA SER A 18 0.53 4.68 6.46
C SER A 18 0.40 4.08 7.85
N LEU A 19 -0.72 4.34 8.53
CA LEU A 19 -1.00 3.75 9.85
C LEU A 19 -1.15 2.23 9.74
N TRP A 20 -1.94 1.76 8.76
CA TRP A 20 -2.17 0.33 8.58
C TRP A 20 -0.90 -0.41 8.14
N PHE A 21 -0.31 0.00 7.00
CA PHE A 21 0.87 -0.66 6.46
C PHE A 21 2.10 -0.45 7.35
N GLY A 22 2.17 0.69 8.05
CA GLY A 22 3.22 0.97 9.03
C GLY A 22 3.13 0.05 10.24
N ALA A 23 1.94 -0.13 10.81
CA ALA A 23 1.73 -1.07 11.91
C ALA A 23 2.01 -2.52 11.46
N SER A 24 1.49 -2.95 10.31
CA SER A 24 1.76 -4.28 9.73
C SER A 24 3.26 -4.51 9.53
N GLY A 25 3.95 -3.56 8.90
CA GLY A 25 5.38 -3.68 8.62
C GLY A 25 6.22 -3.69 9.90
N LEU A 26 5.85 -2.90 10.91
CA LEU A 26 6.51 -2.94 12.22
C LEU A 26 6.32 -4.32 12.88
N PHE A 27 5.11 -4.86 12.88
CA PHE A 27 4.79 -6.17 13.44
C PHE A 27 5.49 -7.33 12.74
N GLU A 28 5.69 -7.21 11.43
CA GLU A 28 6.51 -8.13 10.63
C GLU A 28 7.97 -8.12 11.11
N LEU A 29 8.53 -6.95 11.43
CA LEU A 29 9.91 -6.82 11.92
C LEU A 29 10.09 -7.18 13.40
N THR A 30 9.06 -6.97 14.23
CA THR A 30 9.13 -7.22 15.68
C THR A 30 8.64 -8.61 16.07
N ASN A 31 8.47 -9.53 15.13
CA ASN A 31 8.00 -10.90 15.39
C ASN A 31 6.67 -10.97 16.14
N ASN A 32 5.74 -10.05 15.83
CA ASN A 32 4.45 -10.03 16.51
C ASN A 32 3.67 -11.33 16.20
N PRO A 33 3.22 -12.09 17.22
CA PRO A 33 2.65 -13.43 17.03
C PRO A 33 1.36 -13.43 16.21
N ILE A 34 0.61 -12.33 16.18
CA ILE A 34 -0.64 -12.23 15.39
C ILE A 34 -0.31 -12.21 13.90
N VAL A 35 0.55 -11.29 13.47
CA VAL A 35 0.92 -11.14 12.06
C VAL A 35 1.75 -12.32 11.59
N TRP A 36 2.68 -12.79 12.42
CA TRP A 36 3.50 -13.96 12.11
C TRP A 36 2.68 -15.24 12.03
N GLY A 37 1.78 -15.48 12.99
CA GLY A 37 0.93 -16.67 13.01
C GLY A 37 0.06 -16.78 11.75
N ILE A 38 -0.59 -15.68 11.36
CA ILE A 38 -1.39 -15.66 10.12
C ILE A 38 -0.50 -15.90 8.90
N THR A 39 0.61 -15.15 8.77
CA THR A 39 1.47 -15.24 7.58
C THR A 39 2.12 -16.61 7.42
N GLN A 40 2.51 -17.27 8.52
CA GLN A 40 3.03 -18.64 8.51
C GLN A 40 1.94 -19.67 8.21
N GLN A 41 0.72 -19.48 8.74
CA GLN A 41 -0.42 -20.33 8.40
C GLN A 41 -0.74 -20.29 6.89
N LEU A 42 -0.53 -19.14 6.24
CA LEU A 42 -0.64 -18.99 4.79
C LEU A 42 0.49 -19.68 4.00
N GLY A 43 1.52 -20.22 4.68
CA GLY A 43 2.63 -20.95 4.07
C GLY A 43 3.86 -20.10 3.72
N TYR A 44 3.91 -18.83 4.14
CA TYR A 44 5.05 -17.97 3.84
C TYR A 44 6.24 -18.20 4.78
N PRO A 45 7.48 -18.24 4.26
CA PRO A 45 8.67 -18.43 5.07
C PRO A 45 9.06 -17.15 5.84
N ALA A 46 9.78 -17.31 6.95
CA ALA A 46 10.15 -16.19 7.84
C ALA A 46 10.92 -15.06 7.13
N HIS A 47 11.82 -15.37 6.19
CA HIS A 47 12.57 -14.33 5.46
C HIS A 47 11.65 -13.44 4.61
N PHE A 48 10.56 -13.99 4.07
CA PHE A 48 9.57 -13.21 3.32
C PHE A 48 8.88 -12.19 4.21
N ILE A 49 8.53 -12.58 5.46
CA ILE A 49 7.89 -11.71 6.43
C ILE A 49 8.76 -10.49 6.73
N TYR A 50 10.06 -10.70 7.01
CA TYR A 50 10.99 -9.59 7.25
C TYR A 50 11.15 -8.67 6.04
N ILE A 51 11.33 -9.26 4.85
CA ILE A 51 11.49 -8.48 3.61
C ILE A 51 10.24 -7.63 3.37
N LEU A 52 9.05 -8.21 3.54
CA LEU A 52 7.78 -7.51 3.41
C LEU A 52 7.71 -6.32 4.39
N GLY A 53 8.11 -6.52 5.64
CA GLY A 53 8.12 -5.47 6.66
C GLY A 53 9.02 -4.29 6.30
N VAL A 54 10.24 -4.57 5.82
CA VAL A 54 11.16 -3.53 5.35
C VAL A 54 10.55 -2.72 4.20
N PHE A 55 9.96 -3.40 3.22
CA PHE A 55 9.35 -2.72 2.07
C PHE A 55 8.09 -1.92 2.44
N LYS A 56 7.25 -2.43 3.35
CA LYS A 56 6.09 -1.69 3.86
C LYS A 56 6.52 -0.40 4.54
N LEU A 57 7.49 -0.45 5.46
CA LEU A 57 7.98 0.74 6.16
C LEU A 57 8.65 1.73 5.20
N SER A 58 9.45 1.24 4.24
CA SER A 58 10.06 2.09 3.20
C SER A 58 9.00 2.79 2.33
N GLY A 59 7.93 2.07 1.99
CA GLY A 59 6.78 2.61 1.27
C GLY A 59 6.05 3.69 2.08
N VAL A 60 5.78 3.43 3.37
CA VAL A 60 5.14 4.41 4.27
C VAL A 60 5.96 5.70 4.38
N ILE A 61 7.28 5.59 4.58
CA ILE A 61 8.17 6.76 4.61
C ILE A 61 8.04 7.55 3.30
N THR A 62 8.07 6.88 2.16
CA THR A 62 7.93 7.50 0.85
C THR A 62 6.58 8.23 0.69
N LEU A 63 5.48 7.61 1.12
CA LEU A 63 4.14 8.19 1.01
C LEU A 63 3.99 9.47 1.85
N LEU A 64 4.52 9.46 3.07
CA LEU A 64 4.42 10.56 4.03
C LEU A 64 5.25 11.79 3.66
N ILE A 65 6.32 11.63 2.88
CA ILE A 65 7.10 12.78 2.40
C ILE A 65 6.22 13.65 1.47
N PRO A 66 5.92 14.92 1.82
CA PRO A 66 5.00 15.75 1.05
C PRO A 66 5.63 16.24 -0.25
N ASN A 67 4.84 16.21 -1.33
CA ASN A 67 5.15 16.80 -2.65
C ASN A 67 6.51 16.45 -3.26
N LYS A 68 7.12 15.31 -2.87
CA LYS A 68 8.39 14.81 -3.42
C LYS A 68 8.25 13.34 -3.82
N LEU A 69 9.27 12.82 -4.51
CA LEU A 69 9.39 11.40 -4.85
C LEU A 69 8.21 10.85 -5.67
N LEU A 70 7.58 11.68 -6.51
CA LEU A 70 6.32 11.32 -7.20
C LEU A 70 6.42 10.01 -7.99
N ARG A 71 7.54 9.77 -8.68
CA ARG A 71 7.79 8.51 -9.38
C ARG A 71 7.94 7.32 -8.43
N LEU A 72 8.59 7.51 -7.28
CA LEU A 72 8.71 6.45 -6.28
C LEU A 72 7.36 6.19 -5.60
N LYS A 73 6.49 7.20 -5.44
CA LYS A 73 5.12 7.00 -4.95
C LYS A 73 4.31 6.10 -5.89
N GLU A 74 4.49 6.22 -7.21
CA GLU A 74 3.88 5.28 -8.18
C GLU A 74 4.33 3.84 -7.90
N TRP A 75 5.61 3.62 -7.61
CA TRP A 75 6.14 2.30 -7.26
C TRP A 75 5.54 1.79 -5.94
N VAL A 76 5.38 2.67 -4.96
CA VAL A 76 4.74 2.30 -3.68
C VAL A 76 3.27 1.95 -3.88
N PHE A 77 2.51 2.72 -4.66
CA PHE A 77 1.12 2.37 -4.97
C PHE A 77 1.03 1.03 -5.69
N ALA A 78 1.92 0.74 -6.65
CA ALA A 78 1.97 -0.56 -7.31
C ALA A 78 2.33 -1.70 -6.34
N GLY A 79 3.33 -1.50 -5.47
CA GLY A 79 3.73 -2.48 -4.47
C GLY A 79 2.63 -2.80 -3.47
N VAL A 80 1.97 -1.77 -2.93
CA VAL A 80 0.81 -1.91 -2.03
C VAL A 80 -0.35 -2.61 -2.74
N PHE A 81 -0.62 -2.29 -4.01
CA PHE A 81 -1.64 -2.94 -4.81
C PHE A 81 -1.39 -4.45 -4.94
N PHE A 82 -0.17 -4.86 -5.28
CA PHE A 82 0.18 -6.28 -5.38
C PHE A 82 0.17 -6.99 -4.03
N ASP A 83 0.66 -6.35 -2.96
CA ASP A 83 0.60 -6.89 -1.60
C ASP A 83 -0.85 -7.22 -1.19
N ILE A 84 -1.78 -6.30 -1.43
CA ILE A 84 -3.20 -6.51 -1.13
C ILE A 84 -3.80 -7.67 -1.94
N ILE A 85 -3.46 -7.75 -3.24
CA ILE A 85 -3.93 -8.84 -4.11
C ILE A 85 -3.40 -10.19 -3.61
N PHE A 86 -2.11 -10.29 -3.31
CA PHE A 86 -1.51 -11.52 -2.81
C PHE A 86 -2.09 -11.91 -1.45
N ALA A 87 -2.29 -10.94 -0.55
CA ALA A 87 -2.97 -11.18 0.72
C ALA A 87 -4.39 -11.71 0.52
N PHE A 88 -5.19 -11.10 -0.37
CA PHE A 88 -6.55 -11.55 -0.68
C PHE A 88 -6.57 -13.01 -1.15
N PHE A 89 -5.78 -13.34 -2.18
CA PHE A 89 -5.76 -14.69 -2.76
C PHE A 89 -5.18 -15.74 -1.80
N SER A 90 -4.20 -15.37 -0.98
CA SER A 90 -3.65 -16.29 0.03
C SER A 90 -4.70 -16.61 1.09
N LYS A 91 -5.39 -15.56 1.60
CA LYS A 91 -6.40 -15.73 2.65
C LYS A 91 -7.64 -16.48 2.16
N ILE A 92 -8.12 -16.20 0.94
CA ILE A 92 -9.28 -16.93 0.41
C ILE A 92 -8.96 -18.42 0.21
N ALA A 93 -7.72 -18.74 -0.20
CA ALA A 93 -7.29 -20.11 -0.44
C ALA A 93 -7.11 -20.93 0.85
N VAL A 94 -6.68 -20.29 1.95
CA VAL A 94 -6.29 -21.00 3.19
C VAL A 94 -7.27 -20.79 4.36
N LEU A 95 -7.84 -19.60 4.49
CA LEU A 95 -8.65 -19.17 5.65
C LEU A 95 -10.14 -18.95 5.31
N GLY A 96 -10.47 -18.87 4.01
CA GLY A 96 -11.82 -18.63 3.51
C GLY A 96 -12.20 -17.14 3.43
N PHE A 97 -13.41 -16.87 2.91
CA PHE A 97 -13.86 -15.53 2.54
C PHE A 97 -13.86 -14.49 3.69
N PRO A 98 -14.28 -14.81 4.94
CA PRO A 98 -14.31 -13.82 6.01
C PRO A 98 -12.94 -13.19 6.32
N ALA A 99 -11.85 -13.94 6.12
CA ALA A 99 -10.49 -13.45 6.33
C ALA A 99 -10.05 -12.42 5.28
N THR A 100 -10.78 -12.27 4.18
CA THR A 100 -10.41 -11.40 3.05
C THR A 100 -10.97 -9.97 3.15
N ILE A 101 -11.87 -9.72 4.09
CA ILE A 101 -12.61 -8.45 4.23
C ILE A 101 -11.64 -7.27 4.38
N ASP A 102 -10.56 -7.47 5.15
CA ASP A 102 -9.56 -6.45 5.40
C ASP A 102 -8.79 -6.07 4.12
N ALA A 103 -8.45 -7.06 3.27
CA ALA A 103 -7.84 -6.83 1.97
C ALA A 103 -8.77 -6.08 1.01
N ILE A 104 -10.07 -6.39 1.02
CA ILE A 104 -11.07 -5.66 0.20
C ILE A 104 -11.14 -4.19 0.63
N ILE A 105 -11.20 -3.93 1.95
CA ILE A 105 -11.23 -2.56 2.48
C ILE A 105 -9.95 -1.81 2.10
N ALA A 106 -8.78 -2.44 2.29
CA ALA A 106 -7.49 -1.86 1.92
C ALA A 106 -7.43 -1.55 0.41
N PHE A 107 -7.93 -2.46 -0.43
CA PHE A 107 -7.96 -2.29 -1.88
C PHE A 107 -8.76 -1.06 -2.31
N VAL A 108 -9.98 -0.91 -1.79
CA VAL A 108 -10.84 0.24 -2.10
C VAL A 108 -10.20 1.52 -1.60
N MET A 109 -9.71 1.54 -0.36
CA MET A 109 -9.05 2.70 0.24
C MET A 109 -7.84 3.16 -0.58
N VAL A 110 -6.93 2.24 -0.92
CA VAL A 110 -5.71 2.57 -1.68
C VAL A 110 -6.06 2.98 -3.11
N SER A 111 -7.05 2.34 -3.74
CA SER A 111 -7.50 2.70 -5.09
C SER A 111 -8.04 4.14 -5.12
N VAL A 112 -8.90 4.51 -4.17
CA VAL A 112 -9.40 5.88 -4.04
C VAL A 112 -8.24 6.86 -3.80
N THR A 113 -7.31 6.51 -2.92
CA THR A 113 -6.13 7.33 -2.61
C THR A 113 -5.26 7.57 -3.84
N TYR A 114 -5.01 6.52 -4.63
CA TYR A 114 -4.24 6.58 -5.86
C TYR A 114 -4.94 7.44 -6.92
N LEU A 115 -6.26 7.31 -7.08
CA LEU A 115 -7.02 8.16 -7.99
C LEU A 115 -6.91 9.65 -7.62
N MET A 116 -6.90 9.97 -6.31
CA MET A 116 -6.68 11.35 -5.87
C MET A 116 -5.23 11.81 -6.08
N PHE A 117 -4.25 10.92 -5.89
CA PHE A 117 -2.85 11.19 -6.21
C PHE A 117 -2.68 11.57 -7.69
N ARG A 118 -3.24 10.78 -8.62
CA ARG A 118 -3.19 11.05 -10.06
C ARG A 118 -3.90 12.35 -10.46
N LYS A 119 -4.95 12.74 -9.74
CA LYS A 119 -5.63 14.03 -9.94
C LYS A 119 -4.81 15.23 -9.47
N LEU A 120 -4.03 15.07 -8.41
CA LEU A 120 -3.18 16.15 -7.85
C LEU A 120 -1.83 16.29 -8.57
N TYR A 121 -1.28 15.18 -9.05
CA TYR A 121 0.05 15.11 -9.65
C TYR A 121 -0.04 14.45 -11.04
N ALA A 122 -0.67 15.15 -11.97
CA ALA A 122 -0.77 14.68 -13.34
C ALA A 122 0.63 14.58 -13.98
N ALA A 123 0.89 13.47 -14.68
CA ALA A 123 2.14 13.32 -15.42
C ALA A 123 2.10 14.20 -16.67
N THR A 124 2.93 15.24 -16.72
CA THR A 124 3.15 16.03 -17.93
C THR A 124 4.29 15.39 -18.71
N TYR A 125 3.99 14.86 -19.90
CA TYR A 125 5.00 14.43 -20.86
C TYR A 125 5.18 15.55 -21.88
N SER A 126 6.41 16.04 -22.04
CA SER A 126 6.72 16.96 -23.14
C SER A 126 6.78 16.14 -24.44
N PRO A 127 6.18 16.60 -25.54
CA PRO A 127 6.36 15.93 -26.83
C PRO A 127 7.85 15.96 -27.18
N VAL A 128 8.39 14.82 -27.60
CA VAL A 128 9.74 14.76 -28.15
C VAL A 128 9.73 15.58 -29.44
N ALA A 129 10.58 16.60 -29.54
CA ALA A 129 10.72 17.36 -30.77
C ALA A 129 11.06 16.40 -31.91
N ALA A 130 10.23 16.40 -32.97
CA ALA A 130 10.52 15.64 -34.17
C ALA A 130 11.74 16.31 -34.84
N ASN A 131 12.84 15.57 -34.92
CA ASN A 131 14.02 15.94 -35.72
C ASN A 131 13.79 15.57 -37.19
#